data_AF-A0A7V4L959-F1
#
_entry.id   AF-A0A7V4L959-F1
#
_cell.length_a   1.000
_cell.length_b   1.000
_cell.length_c   1.000
_cell.angle_alpha   90.00
_cell.angle_beta   90.00
_cell.angle_gamma   90.00
#
_symmetry.space_group_name_H-M   'P 1'
#
loop_
_entity.id
_entity.type
_entity.pdbx_description
1 polymer ?
#
loop_
_entity_poly.entity_id
_entity_poly.type
_entity_poly.pdbx_seq_one_letter_code
_entity_poly.pdbx_strand_id
1 'polypeptide(L)'
;LTLTEETARAIDERASIGAIGNMDAYLKFKAARAMGDAATSQAGGGASEGVGLGAGLGLGAGMAGMIMQSMQTPSQPAAAPAPSSAATPSVMTLEEAAAYLKVSVADVEAAINAGVDMGMVPSSYEWFILALKRLVEKGRVPMSRIDDAVRRILRQKARFKLWEQPYPDPSFATALGAPEHRALAREAVRQSAVLLKNEGALPLPKKGRILVVGNKADDIGLQCGGWTVGWYGRRGNTTPGTSILRAIEKAAGGAQVDFSPGVRNAGAADAIVVVVGEEPYAETKGDRKELGLSRDDLGLIASAKATGRKVVVVLVTGRPLPIESVLADAHAVLVVWLPGTEGDGVADVLFGNAKPTGKLSHSWPRSNEQIPVNHGDASYAPRFPYGYGLTY
;
A
#
# COMPACT_ATOMS: atom_id res chain seq x y z
N LEU A 1 24.81 16.77 21.43
CA LEU A 1 25.46 16.24 20.21
C LEU A 1 25.41 17.33 19.16
N THR A 2 26.44 18.17 19.14
CA THR A 2 26.67 19.17 18.09
C THR A 2 27.15 18.44 16.84
N LEU A 3 26.58 18.76 15.68
CA LEU A 3 27.04 18.23 14.40
C LEU A 3 28.47 18.71 14.15
N THR A 4 29.30 17.88 13.52
CA THR A 4 30.62 18.32 13.08
C THR A 4 30.48 19.38 11.97
N GLU A 5 31.45 20.28 11.83
CA GLU A 5 31.43 21.30 10.76
C GLU A 5 31.31 20.67 9.36
N GLU A 6 31.92 19.51 9.15
CA GLU A 6 31.88 18.78 7.89
C GLU A 6 30.47 18.25 7.59
N THR A 7 29.80 17.70 8.61
CA THR A 7 28.39 17.26 8.48
C THR A 7 27.46 18.45 8.21
N ALA A 8 27.69 19.60 8.85
CA ALA A 8 26.91 20.81 8.63
C ALA A 8 27.09 21.35 7.19
N ARG A 9 28.33 21.41 6.68
CA ARG A 9 28.64 21.84 5.30
C ARG A 9 28.02 20.93 4.24
N ALA A 10 28.11 19.61 4.43
CA ALA A 10 27.53 18.64 3.51
C ALA A 10 25.98 18.70 3.46
N ILE A 11 25.34 19.06 4.58
CA ILE A 11 23.89 19.31 4.65
C ILE A 11 23.51 20.57 3.87
N ASP A 12 24.23 21.67 4.05
CA ASP A 12 23.97 22.94 3.35
C ASP A 12 24.15 22.82 1.83
N GLU A 13 25.19 22.11 1.38
CA GLU A 13 25.45 21.87 -0.04
C GLU A 13 24.37 20.98 -0.67
N ARG A 14 23.95 19.91 0.00
CA ARG A 14 22.86 19.05 -0.51
C ARG A 14 21.48 19.72 -0.41
N ALA A 15 21.21 20.51 0.61
CA ALA A 15 19.96 21.24 0.77
C ALA A 15 19.79 22.32 -0.30
N SER A 16 20.89 22.99 -0.69
CA SER A 16 20.89 23.96 -1.78
C SER A 16 20.73 23.32 -3.17
N ILE A 17 21.21 22.08 -3.36
CA ILE A 17 20.95 21.29 -4.58
C ILE A 17 19.49 20.82 -4.67
N GLY A 18 18.87 20.46 -3.55
CA GLY A 18 17.47 20.01 -3.50
C GLY A 18 16.42 21.14 -3.56
N ALA A 19 16.79 22.37 -3.22
CA ALA A 19 15.87 23.51 -3.15
C ALA A 19 15.61 24.21 -4.50
N ILE A 20 16.37 23.89 -5.56
CA ILE A 20 16.29 24.59 -6.86
C ILE A 20 15.83 23.59 -7.92
N GLY A 21 14.51 23.43 -8.01
CA GLY A 21 13.80 22.36 -8.71
C GLY A 21 13.93 22.26 -10.24
N ASN A 22 14.90 22.90 -10.91
CA ASN A 22 15.38 22.47 -12.24
C ASN A 22 16.77 23.06 -12.59
N MET A 23 17.44 22.49 -13.60
CA MET A 23 18.78 22.88 -14.08
C MET A 23 18.84 24.31 -14.64
N ASP A 24 17.76 24.84 -15.19
CA ASP A 24 17.68 26.20 -15.74
C ASP A 24 17.72 27.27 -14.64
N ALA A 25 17.06 27.00 -13.50
CA ALA A 25 17.11 27.85 -12.31
C ALA A 25 18.50 27.79 -11.63
N TYR A 26 19.16 26.62 -11.64
CA TYR A 26 20.52 26.47 -11.15
C TYR A 26 21.54 27.26 -11.97
N LEU A 27 21.43 27.22 -13.31
CA LEU A 27 22.30 28.00 -14.20
C LEU A 27 22.09 29.51 -14.04
N LYS A 28 20.85 29.97 -13.86
CA LYS A 28 20.54 31.38 -13.56
C LYS A 28 21.08 31.82 -12.19
N PHE A 29 21.01 30.96 -11.17
CA PHE A 29 21.60 31.23 -9.86
C PHE A 29 23.14 31.31 -9.92
N LYS A 30 23.79 30.37 -10.62
CA LYS A 30 25.24 30.40 -10.88
C LYS A 30 25.66 31.66 -11.66
N ALA A 31 24.90 32.06 -12.67
CA ALA A 31 25.14 33.28 -13.43
C ALA A 31 24.98 34.55 -12.56
N ALA A 32 23.93 34.63 -11.74
CA ALA A 32 23.70 35.74 -10.82
C ALA A 32 24.81 35.86 -9.77
N ARG A 33 25.32 34.73 -9.26
CA ARG A 33 26.43 34.69 -8.31
C ARG A 33 27.77 35.06 -8.96
N ALA A 34 28.04 34.55 -10.17
CA ALA A 34 29.21 34.93 -10.96
C ALA A 34 29.22 36.42 -11.34
N MET A 35 28.04 37.03 -11.56
CA MET A 35 27.92 38.48 -11.76
C MET A 35 28.17 39.28 -10.48
N GLY A 36 27.81 38.76 -9.31
CA GLY A 36 28.15 39.36 -8.01
C GLY A 36 29.65 39.25 -7.68
N ASP A 37 30.26 38.11 -8.00
CA ASP A 37 31.69 37.87 -7.84
C ASP A 37 32.49 38.74 -8.85
N ALA A 38 32.01 38.90 -10.08
CA ALA A 38 32.61 39.81 -11.08
C ALA A 38 32.45 41.31 -10.73
N ALA A 39 31.39 41.67 -10.01
CA ALA A 39 31.18 43.03 -9.50
C ALA A 39 32.07 43.34 -8.27
N THR A 40 32.60 42.32 -7.60
CA THR A 40 33.51 42.45 -6.45
C THR A 40 34.98 42.19 -6.79
N SER A 41 35.27 41.62 -7.97
CA SER A 41 36.62 41.38 -8.46
C SER A 41 37.04 42.38 -9.55
N GLN A 42 37.36 43.62 -9.19
CA GLN A 42 38.40 44.35 -9.93
C GLN A 42 39.76 43.92 -9.37
N ALA A 43 40.36 42.90 -10.01
CA ALA A 43 41.80 42.73 -10.26
C ALA A 43 42.16 41.23 -10.43
N GLY A 44 42.64 40.86 -11.63
CA GLY A 44 43.66 39.82 -11.80
C GLY A 44 43.21 38.39 -12.14
N GLY A 45 43.15 38.08 -13.44
CA GLY A 45 43.86 36.96 -14.11
C GLY A 45 43.53 35.48 -13.81
N GLY A 46 43.33 34.70 -14.89
CA GLY A 46 43.85 33.33 -14.99
C GLY A 46 42.85 32.21 -15.31
N ALA A 47 43.06 31.53 -16.44
CA ALA A 47 42.27 30.43 -16.99
C ALA A 47 42.59 29.05 -16.39
N SER A 48 41.57 28.19 -16.31
CA SER A 48 41.54 26.69 -16.39
C SER A 48 40.20 26.27 -15.76
N GLU A 49 39.36 25.36 -16.27
CA GLU A 49 39.55 24.10 -16.97
C GLU A 49 38.34 23.85 -17.88
N GLY A 50 38.58 23.43 -19.13
CA GLY A 50 37.55 22.95 -20.03
C GLY A 50 37.90 21.56 -20.53
N VAL A 51 37.21 20.51 -20.05
CA VAL A 51 37.26 19.15 -20.65
C VAL A 51 35.93 18.37 -20.54
N GLY A 52 34.82 18.95 -20.04
CA GLY A 52 33.59 18.17 -19.78
C GLY A 52 32.47 18.18 -20.83
N LEU A 53 32.50 19.08 -21.82
CA LEU A 53 31.30 19.49 -22.58
C LEU A 53 31.04 18.72 -23.90
N GLY A 54 31.90 17.78 -24.29
CA GLY A 54 31.83 17.14 -25.61
C GLY A 54 30.82 15.98 -25.77
N ALA A 55 30.44 15.30 -24.68
CA ALA A 55 29.70 14.04 -24.79
C ALA A 55 28.17 14.16 -24.68
N GLY A 56 27.64 15.30 -24.23
CA GLY A 56 26.19 15.49 -23.98
C GLY A 56 25.38 15.96 -25.18
N LEU A 57 26.02 16.49 -26.23
CA LEU A 57 25.33 17.12 -27.36
C LEU A 57 24.84 16.14 -28.43
N GLY A 58 25.32 14.90 -28.45
CA GLY A 58 24.96 13.91 -29.48
C GLY A 58 23.60 13.24 -29.29
N LEU A 59 23.12 13.11 -28.04
CA LEU A 59 21.89 12.37 -27.74
C LEU A 59 20.62 13.23 -27.82
N GLY A 60 20.73 14.56 -27.70
CA GLY A 60 19.57 15.46 -27.77
C GLY A 60 19.01 15.66 -29.17
N ALA A 61 19.85 15.60 -30.20
CA ALA A 61 19.44 15.86 -31.58
C ALA A 61 18.60 14.72 -32.20
N GLY A 62 18.81 13.47 -31.77
CA GLY A 62 18.09 12.31 -32.31
C GLY A 62 16.62 12.24 -31.88
N MET A 63 16.30 12.74 -30.69
CA MET A 63 14.95 12.67 -30.13
C MET A 63 14.02 13.77 -30.66
N ALA A 64 14.60 14.93 -31.01
CA ALA A 64 13.87 16.03 -31.66
C ALA A 64 13.40 15.68 -33.08
N GLY A 65 14.18 14.87 -33.82
CA GLY A 65 13.83 14.44 -35.18
C GLY A 65 12.63 13.48 -35.23
N MET A 66 12.49 12.58 -34.24
CA MET A 66 11.38 11.62 -34.18
C MET A 66 10.04 12.27 -33.84
N ILE A 67 10.03 13.35 -33.06
CA ILE A 67 8.81 14.09 -32.70
C ILE A 67 8.30 14.94 -33.87
N MET A 68 9.19 15.42 -34.74
CA MET A 68 8.82 16.23 -35.90
C MET A 68 8.15 15.41 -37.01
N GLN A 69 8.43 14.11 -37.08
CA GLN A 69 7.91 13.21 -38.12
C GLN A 69 6.49 12.70 -37.81
N SER A 70 6.05 12.75 -36.55
CA SER A 70 4.70 12.32 -36.13
C SER A 70 3.61 13.38 -36.31
N MET A 71 3.92 14.57 -36.85
CA MET A 71 3.00 15.71 -36.93
C MET A 71 2.52 16.08 -38.35
N GLN A 72 2.72 15.23 -39.37
CA GLN A 72 2.27 15.50 -40.74
C GLN A 72 1.11 14.60 -41.21
N THR A 73 -0.13 15.13 -41.21
CA THR A 73 -1.25 14.84 -42.16
C THR A 73 -2.43 15.81 -41.90
N PRO A 74 -3.38 16.04 -42.86
CA PRO A 74 -3.63 17.40 -43.35
C PRO A 74 -5.04 17.99 -43.10
N SER A 75 -5.07 19.33 -43.17
CA SER A 75 -6.16 20.25 -43.54
C SER A 75 -7.31 20.56 -42.57
N GLN A 76 -7.37 21.81 -42.07
CA GLN A 76 -8.57 22.67 -41.96
C GLN A 76 -8.22 24.13 -41.55
N PRO A 77 -9.14 25.13 -41.68
CA PRO A 77 -8.89 26.37 -42.44
C PRO A 77 -8.50 27.61 -41.62
N ALA A 78 -8.26 28.70 -42.36
CA ALA A 78 -7.66 29.99 -42.01
C ALA A 78 -7.88 30.54 -40.58
N ALA A 79 -6.80 31.07 -40.01
CA ALA A 79 -6.69 31.62 -38.66
C ALA A 79 -7.51 32.91 -38.45
N ALA A 80 -8.23 32.96 -37.32
CA ALA A 80 -8.80 34.17 -36.74
C ALA A 80 -7.69 35.10 -36.19
N PRO A 81 -7.91 36.42 -36.09
CA PRO A 81 -6.86 37.35 -35.67
C PRO A 81 -6.45 37.09 -34.21
N ALA A 82 -5.16 37.30 -33.94
CA ALA A 82 -4.56 37.08 -32.63
C ALA A 82 -5.27 37.91 -31.54
N PRO A 83 -5.58 37.33 -30.37
CA PRO A 83 -6.08 38.11 -29.26
C PRO A 83 -5.00 39.11 -28.80
N SER A 84 -5.43 40.29 -28.42
CA SER A 84 -4.59 41.31 -27.79
C SER A 84 -3.85 40.71 -26.60
N SER A 85 -2.64 41.24 -26.34
CA SER A 85 -1.74 40.81 -25.25
C SER A 85 -2.49 40.60 -23.94
N ALA A 86 -2.88 39.36 -23.67
CA ALA A 86 -3.45 38.97 -22.40
C ALA A 86 -2.35 39.12 -21.35
N ALA A 87 -2.67 39.84 -20.28
CA ALA A 87 -1.82 39.98 -19.12
C ALA A 87 -1.27 38.60 -18.71
N THR A 88 0.02 38.54 -18.38
CA THR A 88 0.61 37.39 -17.70
C THR A 88 -0.33 36.97 -16.57
N PRO A 89 -0.74 35.69 -16.47
CA PRO A 89 -1.68 35.30 -15.43
C PRO A 89 -1.07 35.68 -14.07
N SER A 90 -1.83 36.45 -13.29
CA SER A 90 -1.45 36.85 -11.95
C SER A 90 -1.10 35.61 -11.14
N VAL A 91 0.10 35.59 -10.56
CA VAL A 91 0.52 34.54 -9.62
C VAL A 91 -0.56 34.41 -8.55
N MET A 92 -1.08 33.18 -8.39
CA MET A 92 -2.12 32.85 -7.42
C MET A 92 -1.71 33.34 -6.02
N THR A 93 -2.62 34.00 -5.32
CA THR A 93 -2.41 34.40 -3.92
C THR A 93 -2.26 33.17 -3.02
N LEU A 94 -1.66 33.32 -1.84
CA LEU A 94 -1.50 32.19 -0.91
C LEU A 94 -2.85 31.63 -0.46
N GLU A 95 -3.87 32.48 -0.38
CA GLU A 95 -5.25 32.15 -0.04
C GLU A 95 -5.93 31.35 -1.16
N GLU A 96 -5.74 31.75 -2.43
CA GLU A 96 -6.25 30.99 -3.58
C GLU A 96 -5.52 29.65 -3.73
N ALA A 97 -4.21 29.61 -3.48
CA ALA A 97 -3.43 28.37 -3.48
C ALA A 97 -3.87 27.45 -2.32
N ALA A 98 -4.09 27.99 -1.13
CA ALA A 98 -4.60 27.23 0.01
C ALA A 98 -5.98 26.63 -0.26
N ALA A 99 -6.88 27.40 -0.90
CA ALA A 99 -8.21 26.93 -1.29
C ALA A 99 -8.14 25.81 -2.34
N TYR A 100 -7.23 25.92 -3.31
CA TYR A 100 -7.00 24.88 -4.32
C TYR A 100 -6.39 23.61 -3.72
N LEU A 101 -5.44 23.76 -2.78
CA LEU A 101 -4.69 22.66 -2.17
C LEU A 101 -5.41 22.00 -0.98
N LYS A 102 -6.51 22.59 -0.50
CA LYS A 102 -7.25 22.16 0.70
C LYS A 102 -6.36 22.05 1.95
N VAL A 103 -5.28 22.81 2.00
CA VAL A 103 -4.41 22.98 3.17
C VAL A 103 -4.23 24.47 3.36
N SER A 104 -4.57 24.99 4.53
CA SER A 104 -4.46 26.42 4.84
C SER A 104 -3.17 26.74 5.60
N VAL A 105 -2.73 28.00 5.53
CA VAL A 105 -1.59 28.48 6.34
C VAL A 105 -1.84 28.25 7.84
N ALA A 106 -3.10 28.33 8.28
CA ALA A 106 -3.49 28.04 9.65
C ALA A 106 -3.29 26.55 10.01
N ASP A 107 -3.54 25.62 9.08
CA ASP A 107 -3.29 24.19 9.29
C ASP A 107 -1.79 23.90 9.45
N VAL A 108 -0.94 24.54 8.63
CA VAL A 108 0.52 24.43 8.73
C VAL A 108 1.01 24.94 10.09
N GLU A 109 0.54 26.11 10.51
CA GLU A 109 0.89 26.69 11.81
C GLU A 109 0.44 25.80 12.97
N ALA A 110 -0.82 25.34 12.95
CA ALA A 110 -1.38 24.48 13.98
C ALA A 110 -0.60 23.17 14.07
N ALA A 111 -0.34 22.50 12.95
CA ALA A 111 0.38 21.24 12.91
C ALA A 111 1.82 21.37 13.43
N ILE A 112 2.56 22.37 12.96
CA ILE A 112 3.96 22.55 13.36
C ILE A 112 4.08 22.99 14.82
N ASN A 113 3.24 23.92 15.28
CA ASN A 113 3.24 24.33 16.68
C ASN A 113 2.74 23.23 17.63
N ALA A 114 1.85 22.32 17.17
CA ALA A 114 1.47 21.12 17.92
C ALA A 114 2.60 20.09 18.03
N GLY A 115 3.66 20.23 17.22
CA GLY A 115 4.88 19.44 17.32
C GLY A 115 5.11 18.43 16.21
N VAL A 116 4.38 18.53 15.09
CA VAL A 116 4.71 17.76 13.88
C VAL A 116 6.11 18.16 13.39
N ASP A 117 6.99 17.17 13.24
CA ASP A 117 8.38 17.39 12.84
C ASP A 117 8.56 17.39 11.31
N MET A 118 7.77 16.57 10.60
CA MET A 118 7.88 16.36 9.15
C MET A 118 6.48 16.35 8.52
N GLY A 119 6.19 17.32 7.66
CA GLY A 119 4.96 17.34 6.87
C GLY A 119 5.05 16.37 5.70
N MET A 120 4.19 15.34 5.67
CA MET A 120 4.02 14.46 4.51
C MET A 120 3.15 15.16 3.46
N VAL A 121 3.74 16.09 2.70
CA VAL A 121 3.05 16.84 1.64
C VAL A 121 3.60 16.39 0.27
N PRO A 122 2.98 15.37 -0.37
CA PRO A 122 3.60 14.69 -1.51
C PRO A 122 3.53 15.49 -2.82
N SER A 123 2.56 16.41 -2.97
CA SER A 123 2.33 17.12 -4.24
C SER A 123 2.59 18.62 -4.16
N SER A 124 2.35 19.24 -3.00
CA SER A 124 2.30 20.70 -2.85
C SER A 124 3.35 21.22 -1.87
N TYR A 125 4.51 20.57 -1.87
CA TYR A 125 5.59 20.82 -0.92
C TYR A 125 6.14 22.25 -1.03
N GLU A 126 6.17 22.84 -2.22
CA GLU A 126 6.65 24.22 -2.43
C GLU A 126 5.79 25.23 -1.67
N TRP A 127 4.46 25.08 -1.77
CA TRP A 127 3.52 25.91 -1.03
C TRP A 127 3.68 25.70 0.48
N PHE A 128 3.83 24.46 0.95
CA PHE A 128 4.04 24.16 2.37
C PHE A 128 5.31 24.84 2.91
N ILE A 129 6.41 24.79 2.14
CA ILE A 129 7.68 25.45 2.48
C ILE A 129 7.47 26.97 2.57
N LEU A 130 6.83 27.59 1.58
CA LEU A 130 6.57 29.03 1.56
C LEU A 130 5.68 29.46 2.74
N ALA A 131 4.62 28.71 3.02
CA ALA A 131 3.72 28.97 4.14
C ALA A 131 4.47 28.90 5.48
N LEU A 132 5.26 27.83 5.69
CA LEU A 132 6.03 27.67 6.92
C LEU A 132 7.09 28.76 7.11
N LYS A 133 7.83 29.13 6.04
CA LYS A 133 8.79 30.24 6.10
C LYS A 133 8.12 31.54 6.53
N ARG A 134 6.97 31.87 5.94
CA ARG A 134 6.24 33.10 6.27
C ARG A 134 5.70 33.09 7.70
N LEU A 135 5.30 31.93 8.21
CA LEU A 135 4.89 31.77 9.61
C LEU A 135 6.06 32.00 10.57
N VAL A 136 7.26 31.53 10.22
CA VAL A 136 8.48 31.77 10.99
C VAL A 136 8.89 33.25 10.94
N GLU A 137 8.90 33.87 9.76
CA GLU A 137 9.20 35.30 9.57
C GLU A 137 8.27 36.21 10.39
N LYS A 138 6.99 35.81 10.50
CA LYS A 138 5.98 36.53 11.30
C LYS A 138 6.00 36.17 12.79
N GLY A 139 6.92 35.31 13.24
CA GLY A 139 7.01 34.85 14.64
C GLY A 139 5.86 33.96 15.10
N ARG A 140 5.01 33.48 14.17
CA ARG A 140 3.86 32.60 14.46
C ARG A 140 4.28 31.15 14.68
N VAL A 141 5.40 30.74 14.08
CA VAL A 141 6.14 29.52 14.42
C VAL A 141 7.51 29.95 14.93
N PRO A 142 7.88 29.72 16.20
CA PRO A 142 9.17 30.16 16.71
C PRO A 142 10.30 29.34 16.10
N MET A 143 11.46 29.95 15.84
CA MET A 143 12.65 29.24 15.32
C MET A 143 13.06 28.05 16.20
N SER A 144 12.85 28.12 17.52
CA SER A 144 13.09 27.00 18.44
C SER A 144 12.27 25.75 18.10
N ARG A 145 11.06 25.90 17.55
CA ARG A 145 10.20 24.81 17.06
C ARG A 145 10.76 24.19 15.78
N ILE A 146 11.33 25.01 14.89
CA ILE A 146 12.05 24.53 13.70
C ILE A 146 13.32 23.78 14.10
N ASP A 147 14.11 24.34 15.02
CA ASP A 147 15.33 23.71 15.52
C ASP A 147 15.05 22.36 16.20
N ASP A 148 13.97 22.24 16.97
CA ASP A 148 13.56 20.96 17.56
C ASP A 148 13.19 19.92 16.51
N ALA A 149 12.33 20.29 15.54
CA ALA A 149 11.92 19.41 14.44
C ALA A 149 13.12 18.91 13.63
N VAL A 150 13.98 19.84 13.19
CA VAL A 150 15.17 19.53 12.40
C VAL A 150 16.14 18.66 13.21
N ARG A 151 16.36 18.96 14.49
CA ARG A 151 17.20 18.13 15.37
C ARG A 151 16.69 16.70 15.48
N ARG A 152 15.38 16.48 15.57
CA ARG A 152 14.77 15.14 15.61
C ARG A 152 14.97 14.38 14.30
N ILE A 153 14.77 15.05 13.16
CA ILE A 153 14.99 14.46 11.83
C ILE A 153 16.46 14.10 11.63
N LEU A 154 17.38 15.03 11.86
CA LEU A 154 18.81 14.81 11.68
C LEU A 154 19.35 13.73 12.63
N ARG A 155 18.83 13.66 13.87
CA ARG A 155 19.16 12.57 14.80
C ARG A 155 18.81 11.19 14.21
N GLN A 156 17.64 11.03 13.58
CA GLN A 156 17.28 9.74 12.97
C GLN A 156 18.15 9.43 11.77
N LYS A 157 18.36 10.39 10.87
CA LYS A 157 19.26 10.20 9.73
C LYS A 157 20.66 9.77 10.20
N ALA A 158 21.12 10.26 11.35
CA ALA A 158 22.49 10.02 11.83
C ALA A 158 22.57 8.63 12.47
N ARG A 159 21.53 8.26 13.23
CA ARG A 159 21.35 6.91 13.75
C ARG A 159 21.33 5.85 12.63
N PHE A 160 20.73 6.18 11.49
CA PHE A 160 20.70 5.32 10.30
C PHE A 160 21.91 5.47 9.37
N LYS A 161 22.93 6.27 9.76
CA LYS A 161 24.17 6.46 8.99
C LYS A 161 23.94 6.89 7.54
N LEU A 162 22.93 7.73 7.30
CA LEU A 162 22.56 8.14 5.94
C LEU A 162 23.57 9.12 5.29
N TRP A 163 24.55 9.63 6.03
CA TRP A 163 25.65 10.41 5.46
C TRP A 163 26.75 9.49 4.94
N GLU A 164 27.02 8.39 5.63
CA GLU A 164 28.01 7.38 5.28
C GLU A 164 27.48 6.41 4.21
N GLN A 165 26.20 6.07 4.27
CA GLN A 165 25.53 5.16 3.33
C GLN A 165 24.28 5.82 2.72
N PRO A 166 24.45 6.87 1.88
CA PRO A 166 23.31 7.62 1.33
C PRO A 166 22.59 6.91 0.17
N TYR A 167 23.19 5.85 -0.39
CA TYR A 167 22.68 5.15 -1.56
C TYR A 167 22.25 3.73 -1.19
N PRO A 168 21.22 3.19 -1.87
CA PRO A 168 20.82 1.80 -1.68
C PRO A 168 21.94 0.85 -2.10
N ASP A 169 22.14 -0.20 -1.31
CA ASP A 169 23.05 -1.29 -1.68
C ASP A 169 22.32 -2.26 -2.63
N PRO A 170 22.79 -2.42 -3.88
CA PRO A 170 22.14 -3.27 -4.88
C PRO A 170 22.16 -4.76 -4.52
N SER A 171 23.02 -5.20 -3.60
CA SER A 171 23.07 -6.60 -3.16
C SER A 171 21.77 -7.05 -2.48
N PHE A 172 20.99 -6.11 -1.91
CA PHE A 172 19.68 -6.42 -1.31
C PHE A 172 18.57 -6.72 -2.32
N ALA A 173 18.79 -6.52 -3.62
CA ALA A 173 17.77 -6.82 -4.63
C ALA A 173 17.32 -8.29 -4.61
N THR A 174 18.22 -9.21 -4.23
CA THR A 174 17.93 -10.65 -4.10
C THR A 174 17.03 -10.99 -2.92
N ALA A 175 16.90 -10.09 -1.93
CA ALA A 175 16.01 -10.28 -0.77
C ALA A 175 14.53 -10.13 -1.14
N LEU A 176 14.23 -9.48 -2.27
CA LEU A 176 12.85 -9.25 -2.73
C LEU A 176 12.21 -10.58 -3.12
N GLY A 177 11.20 -11.00 -2.36
CA GLY A 177 10.47 -12.25 -2.62
C GLY A 177 11.30 -13.51 -2.39
N ALA A 178 12.38 -13.42 -1.61
CA ALA A 178 13.29 -14.52 -1.31
C ALA A 178 12.55 -15.75 -0.72
N PRO A 179 12.96 -16.99 -1.06
CA PRO A 179 12.30 -18.21 -0.61
C PRO A 179 12.12 -18.30 0.92
N GLU A 180 13.10 -17.86 1.69
CA GLU A 180 13.07 -17.83 3.15
C GLU A 180 12.01 -16.87 3.70
N HIS A 181 11.81 -15.72 3.07
CA HIS A 181 10.74 -14.78 3.43
C HIS A 181 9.37 -15.35 3.10
N ARG A 182 9.25 -16.06 1.98
CA ARG A 182 8.02 -16.78 1.61
C ARG A 182 7.73 -17.94 2.56
N ALA A 183 8.75 -18.67 3.00
CA ALA A 183 8.60 -19.72 4.01
C ALA A 183 8.10 -19.14 5.34
N LEU A 184 8.65 -18.00 5.77
CA LEU A 184 8.18 -17.28 6.95
C LEU A 184 6.74 -16.75 6.78
N ALA A 185 6.40 -16.21 5.60
CA ALA A 185 5.04 -15.77 5.32
C ALA A 185 4.04 -16.95 5.34
N ARG A 186 4.39 -18.10 4.77
CA ARG A 186 3.60 -19.34 4.85
C ARG A 186 3.40 -19.78 6.31
N GLU A 187 4.42 -19.66 7.15
CA GLU A 187 4.30 -19.91 8.59
C GLU A 187 3.32 -18.96 9.27
N ALA A 188 3.44 -17.66 9.00
CA ALA A 188 2.53 -16.65 9.53
C ALA A 188 1.07 -16.92 9.10
N VAL A 189 0.83 -17.36 7.86
CA VAL A 189 -0.50 -17.76 7.39
C VAL A 189 -1.07 -18.92 8.21
N ARG A 190 -0.27 -19.96 8.49
CA ARG A 190 -0.72 -21.10 9.31
C ARG A 190 -1.09 -20.66 10.74
N GLN A 191 -0.27 -19.81 11.32
CA GLN A 191 -0.43 -19.35 12.71
C GLN A 191 -1.57 -18.33 12.85
N SER A 192 -1.89 -17.58 11.79
CA SER A 192 -2.98 -16.60 11.80
C SER A 192 -4.36 -17.26 11.59
N ALA A 193 -4.43 -18.40 10.92
CA ALA A 193 -5.69 -19.07 10.62
C ALA A 193 -6.45 -19.48 11.89
N VAL A 194 -7.72 -19.05 12.00
CA VAL A 194 -8.60 -19.32 13.14
C VAL A 194 -9.74 -20.25 12.72
N LEU A 195 -9.83 -21.41 13.36
CA LEU A 195 -10.92 -22.35 13.15
C LEU A 195 -12.11 -21.97 14.04
N LEU A 196 -13.21 -21.49 13.46
CA LEU A 196 -14.40 -21.07 14.21
C LEU A 196 -15.39 -22.20 14.46
N LYS A 197 -15.48 -23.13 13.52
CA LYS A 197 -16.40 -24.28 13.57
C LYS A 197 -15.74 -25.48 12.93
N ASN A 198 -15.91 -26.68 13.50
CA ASN A 198 -15.52 -27.94 12.86
C ASN A 198 -16.36 -29.12 13.39
N GLU A 199 -17.24 -29.65 12.55
CA GLU A 199 -18.08 -30.83 12.82
C GLU A 199 -17.47 -32.09 12.16
N GLY A 200 -16.16 -32.30 12.32
CA GLY A 200 -15.43 -33.42 11.71
C GLY A 200 -15.28 -33.30 10.18
N ALA A 201 -15.27 -32.07 9.66
CA ALA A 201 -15.05 -31.79 8.24
C ALA A 201 -13.58 -31.45 7.92
N LEU A 202 -12.83 -30.93 8.91
CA LEU A 202 -11.39 -30.76 8.83
C LEU A 202 -10.66 -31.71 9.80
N PRO A 203 -9.47 -32.23 9.43
CA PRO A 203 -8.74 -31.95 8.18
C PRO A 203 -9.35 -32.64 6.96
N LEU A 204 -9.14 -32.06 5.77
CA LEU A 204 -9.59 -32.62 4.50
C LEU A 204 -8.92 -33.97 4.19
N PRO A 205 -9.62 -34.90 3.53
CA PRO A 205 -9.04 -36.18 3.15
C PRO A 205 -8.01 -36.00 2.02
N LYS A 206 -6.89 -36.73 2.11
CA LYS A 206 -5.84 -36.77 1.07
C LYS A 206 -6.10 -37.81 -0.04
N LYS A 207 -7.30 -38.39 -0.05
CA LYS A 207 -7.81 -39.34 -1.03
C LYS A 207 -9.29 -39.02 -1.29
N GLY A 208 -9.82 -39.47 -2.41
CA GLY A 208 -11.21 -39.17 -2.81
C GLY A 208 -11.28 -37.91 -3.67
N ARG A 209 -12.40 -37.19 -3.63
CA ARG A 209 -12.65 -36.02 -4.47
C ARG A 209 -13.05 -34.79 -3.67
N ILE A 210 -12.38 -33.69 -3.92
CA ILE A 210 -12.64 -32.37 -3.34
C ILE A 210 -13.11 -31.45 -4.46
N LEU A 211 -14.24 -30.77 -4.24
CA LEU A 211 -14.69 -29.70 -5.11
C LEU A 211 -14.38 -28.35 -4.45
N VAL A 212 -13.52 -27.55 -5.07
CA VAL A 212 -13.29 -26.16 -4.66
C VAL A 212 -14.23 -25.25 -5.44
N VAL A 213 -14.96 -24.38 -4.73
CA VAL A 213 -15.88 -23.43 -5.35
C VAL A 213 -15.67 -22.00 -4.90
N GLY A 214 -16.17 -21.08 -5.73
CA GLY A 214 -16.11 -19.65 -5.52
C GLY A 214 -15.08 -18.97 -6.40
N ASN A 215 -15.47 -17.85 -7.02
CA ASN A 215 -14.60 -17.05 -7.89
C ASN A 215 -13.44 -16.35 -7.15
N LYS A 216 -13.31 -16.57 -5.83
CA LYS A 216 -12.26 -16.03 -4.96
C LYS A 216 -11.16 -17.05 -4.67
N ALA A 217 -11.35 -18.32 -5.07
CA ALA A 217 -10.40 -19.38 -4.76
C ALA A 217 -9.06 -19.23 -5.52
N ASP A 218 -9.08 -18.77 -6.78
CA ASP A 218 -7.89 -18.58 -7.61
C ASP A 218 -7.57 -17.08 -7.83
N ASP A 219 -7.54 -16.30 -6.74
CA ASP A 219 -7.38 -14.84 -6.79
C ASP A 219 -6.35 -14.34 -5.75
N ILE A 220 -5.09 -14.16 -6.17
CA ILE A 220 -3.99 -13.73 -5.30
C ILE A 220 -4.26 -12.32 -4.75
N GLY A 221 -4.74 -11.42 -5.59
CA GLY A 221 -5.01 -10.05 -5.21
C GLY A 221 -6.09 -9.94 -4.14
N LEU A 222 -7.13 -10.78 -4.23
CA LEU A 222 -8.19 -10.86 -3.22
C LEU A 222 -7.66 -11.38 -1.88
N GLN A 223 -6.91 -12.49 -1.86
CA GLN A 223 -6.35 -13.01 -0.60
C GLN A 223 -5.29 -12.09 0.03
N CYS A 224 -4.72 -11.14 -0.73
CA CYS A 224 -3.85 -10.11 -0.17
C CYS A 224 -4.60 -8.89 0.37
N GLY A 225 -5.67 -8.46 -0.31
CA GLY A 225 -6.47 -7.29 0.09
C GLY A 225 -5.84 -5.94 -0.31
N GLY A 226 -6.19 -4.88 0.44
CA GLY A 226 -5.63 -3.53 0.23
C GLY A 226 -4.12 -3.47 0.47
N TRP A 227 -3.51 -2.35 0.08
CA TRP A 227 -2.07 -2.11 0.24
C TRP A 227 -1.15 -3.17 -0.41
N THR A 228 -1.68 -3.92 -1.38
CA THR A 228 -0.91 -4.90 -2.14
C THR A 228 -0.82 -4.49 -3.60
N VAL A 229 0.38 -4.11 -4.03
CA VAL A 229 0.70 -3.51 -5.35
C VAL A 229 0.02 -2.16 -5.58
N GLY A 230 -1.29 -2.08 -5.42
CA GLY A 230 -2.07 -0.84 -5.44
C GLY A 230 -2.64 -0.48 -4.06
N TRP A 231 -2.97 0.80 -3.88
CA TRP A 231 -3.51 1.34 -2.63
C TRP A 231 -4.74 0.56 -2.12
N TYR A 232 -5.78 0.43 -2.96
CA TYR A 232 -6.99 -0.32 -2.62
C TYR A 232 -6.88 -1.83 -2.89
N GLY A 233 -5.72 -2.31 -3.34
CA GLY A 233 -5.58 -3.65 -3.91
C GLY A 233 -6.29 -3.79 -5.25
N ARG A 234 -6.23 -4.99 -5.83
CA ARG A 234 -6.90 -5.36 -7.08
C ARG A 234 -7.09 -6.87 -7.11
N ARG A 235 -8.16 -7.35 -7.76
CA ARG A 235 -8.36 -8.78 -8.06
C ARG A 235 -7.36 -9.34 -9.09
N GLY A 236 -7.26 -10.67 -9.10
CA GLY A 236 -6.52 -11.47 -10.05
C GLY A 236 -5.10 -11.79 -9.61
N ASN A 237 -4.29 -12.27 -10.55
CA ASN A 237 -2.88 -12.56 -10.33
C ASN A 237 -2.05 -11.27 -10.37
N THR A 238 -2.04 -10.52 -9.26
CA THR A 238 -1.42 -9.17 -9.18
C THR A 238 0.06 -9.19 -8.86
N THR A 239 0.56 -10.25 -8.23
CA THR A 239 1.95 -10.39 -7.79
C THR A 239 2.31 -11.88 -7.65
N PRO A 240 3.60 -12.28 -7.76
CA PRO A 240 3.99 -13.69 -7.60
C PRO A 240 3.61 -14.26 -6.23
N GLY A 241 2.81 -15.32 -6.24
CA GLY A 241 2.32 -16.03 -5.07
C GLY A 241 1.59 -17.31 -5.47
N THR A 242 1.03 -17.99 -4.47
CA THR A 242 0.20 -19.19 -4.65
C THR A 242 -1.21 -18.87 -4.14
N SER A 243 -2.22 -18.98 -5.01
CA SER A 243 -3.61 -18.80 -4.61
C SER A 243 -4.09 -19.96 -3.73
N ILE A 244 -5.19 -19.77 -2.99
CA ILE A 244 -5.79 -20.83 -2.17
C ILE A 244 -6.14 -22.06 -3.02
N LEU A 245 -6.70 -21.89 -4.23
CA LEU A 245 -6.99 -23.01 -5.13
C LEU A 245 -5.72 -23.79 -5.49
N ARG A 246 -4.67 -23.09 -5.95
CA ARG A 246 -3.41 -23.72 -6.35
C ARG A 246 -2.73 -24.42 -5.19
N ALA A 247 -2.82 -23.83 -4.00
CA ALA A 247 -2.31 -24.44 -2.76
C ALA A 247 -3.07 -25.72 -2.41
N ILE A 248 -4.40 -25.74 -2.56
CA ILE A 248 -5.22 -26.94 -2.34
C ILE A 248 -4.85 -28.03 -3.36
N GLU A 249 -4.76 -27.70 -4.64
CA GLU A 249 -4.34 -28.63 -5.71
C GLU A 249 -2.98 -29.27 -5.40
N LYS A 250 -2.00 -28.46 -4.96
CA LYS A 250 -0.66 -28.91 -4.58
C LYS A 250 -0.65 -29.79 -3.32
N ALA A 251 -1.49 -29.48 -2.33
CA ALA A 251 -1.52 -30.18 -1.04
C ALA A 251 -2.42 -31.43 -1.03
N ALA A 252 -3.30 -31.59 -2.02
CA ALA A 252 -4.27 -32.67 -2.12
C ALA A 252 -3.64 -34.07 -2.16
N GLY A 253 -2.36 -34.17 -2.53
CA GLY A 253 -1.61 -35.41 -2.56
C GLY A 253 -2.18 -36.37 -3.62
N GLY A 254 -3.08 -37.27 -3.20
CA GLY A 254 -3.77 -38.23 -4.07
C GLY A 254 -5.27 -37.99 -4.22
N ALA A 255 -5.83 -36.95 -3.60
CA ALA A 255 -7.22 -36.56 -3.85
C ALA A 255 -7.34 -35.85 -5.20
N GLN A 256 -8.43 -36.11 -5.91
CA GLN A 256 -8.80 -35.35 -7.09
C GLN A 256 -9.41 -34.01 -6.66
N VAL A 257 -8.84 -32.91 -7.13
CA VAL A 257 -9.37 -31.56 -6.91
C VAL A 257 -10.03 -31.07 -8.20
N ASP A 258 -11.33 -30.85 -8.14
CA ASP A 258 -12.07 -30.17 -9.19
C ASP A 258 -12.34 -28.73 -8.76
N PHE A 259 -12.34 -27.77 -9.69
CA PHE A 259 -12.69 -26.38 -9.44
C PHE A 259 -13.90 -25.96 -10.26
N SER A 260 -14.83 -25.22 -9.64
CA SER A 260 -15.92 -24.55 -10.36
C SER A 260 -16.33 -23.26 -9.67
N PRO A 261 -16.64 -22.17 -10.39
CA PRO A 261 -17.17 -20.95 -9.76
C PRO A 261 -18.46 -21.17 -8.95
N GLY A 262 -19.24 -22.21 -9.26
CA GLY A 262 -20.44 -22.62 -8.53
C GLY A 262 -20.44 -24.11 -8.20
N VAL A 263 -21.55 -24.65 -7.70
CA VAL A 263 -21.63 -26.04 -7.19
C VAL A 263 -21.91 -27.11 -8.27
N ARG A 264 -21.49 -26.87 -9.51
CA ARG A 264 -21.69 -27.86 -10.59
C ARG A 264 -20.89 -29.13 -10.29
N ASN A 265 -21.47 -30.30 -10.57
CA ASN A 265 -20.85 -31.61 -10.34
C ASN A 265 -20.51 -31.93 -8.86
N ALA A 266 -21.09 -31.20 -7.90
CA ALA A 266 -20.88 -31.44 -6.47
C ALA A 266 -21.29 -32.83 -5.99
N GLY A 267 -22.16 -33.52 -6.73
CA GLY A 267 -22.64 -34.87 -6.40
C GLY A 267 -21.54 -35.94 -6.33
N ALA A 268 -20.37 -35.73 -6.93
CA ALA A 268 -19.26 -36.68 -6.89
C ALA A 268 -18.21 -36.36 -5.80
N ALA A 269 -18.32 -35.20 -5.14
CA ALA A 269 -17.33 -34.75 -4.16
C ALA A 269 -17.61 -35.31 -2.76
N ASP A 270 -16.55 -35.65 -2.04
CA ASP A 270 -16.60 -36.05 -0.63
C ASP A 270 -16.69 -34.81 0.28
N ALA A 271 -16.07 -33.71 -0.15
CA ALA A 271 -16.13 -32.41 0.50
C ALA A 271 -16.14 -31.27 -0.52
N ILE A 272 -16.83 -30.19 -0.16
CA ILE A 272 -16.87 -28.94 -0.92
C ILE A 272 -16.15 -27.87 -0.10
N VAL A 273 -15.09 -27.29 -0.66
CA VAL A 273 -14.38 -26.15 -0.09
C VAL A 273 -14.89 -24.87 -0.75
N VAL A 274 -15.56 -24.02 0.01
CA VAL A 274 -16.15 -22.77 -0.47
C VAL A 274 -15.25 -21.62 -0.05
N VAL A 275 -14.56 -20.99 -1.00
CA VAL A 275 -13.69 -19.82 -0.72
C VAL A 275 -14.47 -18.54 -0.99
N VAL A 276 -14.76 -17.79 0.07
CA VAL A 276 -15.60 -16.58 0.06
C VAL A 276 -14.98 -15.48 0.92
N GLY A 277 -15.47 -14.24 0.80
CA GLY A 277 -14.82 -13.16 1.53
C GLY A 277 -15.13 -11.74 1.09
N GLU A 278 -14.43 -10.78 1.67
CA GLU A 278 -14.51 -9.39 1.23
C GLU A 278 -13.70 -9.14 -0.05
N GLU A 279 -14.08 -8.11 -0.81
CA GLU A 279 -13.24 -7.55 -1.88
C GLU A 279 -12.07 -6.75 -1.28
N PRO A 280 -10.95 -6.55 -2.00
CA PRO A 280 -9.89 -5.64 -1.56
C PRO A 280 -10.39 -4.22 -1.28
N TYR A 281 -9.95 -3.65 -0.17
CA TYR A 281 -10.21 -2.25 0.21
C TYR A 281 -9.06 -1.71 1.06
N ALA A 282 -8.96 -0.37 1.11
CA ALA A 282 -8.11 0.34 2.07
C ALA A 282 -8.81 1.60 2.55
N GLU A 283 -8.59 1.95 3.82
CA GLU A 283 -9.07 3.18 4.45
C GLU A 283 -10.57 3.39 4.26
N THR A 284 -11.01 4.60 3.86
CA THR A 284 -12.42 4.97 3.71
C THR A 284 -13.17 4.08 2.70
N LYS A 285 -12.49 3.44 1.75
CA LYS A 285 -13.14 2.48 0.83
C LYS A 285 -13.52 1.18 1.53
N GLY A 286 -13.02 0.91 2.73
CA GLY A 286 -13.41 -0.19 3.59
C GLY A 286 -14.57 0.12 4.53
N ASP A 287 -14.93 1.39 4.72
CA ASP A 287 -15.99 1.80 5.65
C ASP A 287 -17.36 1.34 5.17
N ARG A 288 -18.13 0.73 6.05
CA ARG A 288 -19.47 0.20 5.77
C ARG A 288 -20.39 0.48 6.96
N LYS A 289 -21.66 0.77 6.66
CA LYS A 289 -22.71 0.82 7.68
C LYS A 289 -23.13 -0.58 8.13
N GLU A 290 -23.10 -1.53 7.20
CA GLU A 290 -23.49 -2.92 7.40
C GLU A 290 -22.35 -3.82 6.94
N LEU A 291 -21.88 -4.70 7.82
CA LEU A 291 -20.91 -5.74 7.51
C LEU A 291 -21.62 -7.05 7.18
N GLY A 292 -21.02 -7.81 6.26
CA GLY A 292 -21.53 -9.12 5.87
C GLY A 292 -20.91 -9.59 4.56
N LEU A 293 -21.11 -10.88 4.27
CA LEU A 293 -20.79 -11.44 2.97
C LEU A 293 -21.76 -10.95 1.90
N SER A 294 -21.31 -10.96 0.64
CA SER A 294 -22.18 -10.65 -0.49
C SER A 294 -23.31 -11.67 -0.59
N ARG A 295 -24.43 -11.28 -1.22
CA ARG A 295 -25.54 -12.22 -1.49
C ARG A 295 -25.08 -13.42 -2.33
N ASP A 296 -24.15 -13.21 -3.25
CA ASP A 296 -23.59 -14.27 -4.09
C ASP A 296 -22.78 -15.28 -3.27
N ASP A 297 -21.95 -14.81 -2.34
CA ASP A 297 -21.18 -15.68 -1.44
C ASP A 297 -22.10 -16.49 -0.53
N LEU A 298 -23.11 -15.84 0.07
CA LEU A 298 -24.11 -16.51 0.90
C LEU A 298 -24.92 -17.54 0.09
N GLY A 299 -25.33 -17.19 -1.13
CA GLY A 299 -26.03 -18.08 -2.04
C GLY A 299 -25.18 -19.28 -2.47
N LEU A 300 -23.87 -19.09 -2.66
CA LEU A 300 -22.94 -20.17 -2.97
C LEU A 300 -22.80 -21.16 -1.80
N ILE A 301 -22.68 -20.65 -0.57
CA ILE A 301 -22.62 -21.49 0.64
C ILE A 301 -23.91 -22.30 0.82
N ALA A 302 -25.07 -21.64 0.70
CA ALA A 302 -26.37 -22.31 0.80
C ALA A 302 -26.54 -23.38 -0.29
N SER A 303 -26.11 -23.08 -1.52
CA SER A 303 -26.12 -24.05 -2.63
C SER A 303 -25.20 -25.24 -2.35
N ALA A 304 -24.04 -25.03 -1.74
CA ALA A 304 -23.14 -26.11 -1.34
C ALA A 304 -23.77 -26.98 -0.26
N LYS A 305 -24.44 -26.39 0.73
CA LYS A 305 -25.18 -27.12 1.78
C LYS A 305 -26.30 -27.98 1.20
N ALA A 306 -27.04 -27.46 0.22
CA ALA A 306 -28.14 -28.19 -0.43
C ALA A 306 -27.70 -29.48 -1.15
N THR A 307 -26.40 -29.64 -1.44
CA THR A 307 -25.86 -30.89 -2.04
C THR A 307 -25.82 -32.07 -1.06
N GLY A 308 -25.98 -31.82 0.24
CA GLY A 308 -25.83 -32.82 1.30
C GLY A 308 -24.37 -33.23 1.57
N ARG A 309 -23.39 -32.60 0.92
CA ARG A 309 -21.96 -32.87 1.12
C ARG A 309 -21.39 -32.11 2.31
N LYS A 310 -20.22 -32.54 2.79
CA LYS A 310 -19.47 -31.79 3.80
C LYS A 310 -19.04 -30.46 3.20
N VAL A 311 -19.37 -29.35 3.87
CA VAL A 311 -19.08 -27.99 3.43
C VAL A 311 -18.04 -27.38 4.37
N VAL A 312 -16.90 -27.00 3.80
CA VAL A 312 -15.83 -26.27 4.49
C VAL A 312 -15.78 -24.86 3.90
N VAL A 313 -16.08 -23.85 4.72
CA VAL A 313 -15.96 -22.45 4.31
C VAL A 313 -14.58 -21.93 4.69
N VAL A 314 -13.85 -21.40 3.70
CA VAL A 314 -12.63 -20.63 3.89
C VAL A 314 -12.99 -19.16 3.73
N LEU A 315 -12.95 -18.42 4.84
CA LEU A 315 -13.35 -17.02 4.91
C LEU A 315 -12.14 -16.09 4.83
N VAL A 316 -12.04 -15.34 3.74
CA VAL A 316 -11.02 -14.32 3.48
C VAL A 316 -11.61 -12.94 3.85
N THR A 317 -11.13 -12.30 4.91
CA THR A 317 -11.71 -11.05 5.40
C THR A 317 -10.72 -10.23 6.19
N GLY A 318 -10.83 -8.90 6.13
CA GLY A 318 -9.98 -8.00 6.92
C GLY A 318 -10.46 -7.82 8.37
N ARG A 319 -11.62 -8.36 8.74
CA ARG A 319 -12.31 -8.08 10.02
C ARG A 319 -13.38 -9.13 10.36
N PRO A 320 -13.87 -9.20 11.61
CA PRO A 320 -15.05 -10.00 11.92
C PRO A 320 -16.29 -9.53 11.16
N LEU A 321 -17.11 -10.49 10.70
CA LEU A 321 -18.36 -10.23 9.97
C LEU A 321 -19.52 -10.98 10.66
N PRO A 322 -20.76 -10.46 10.69
CA PRO A 322 -21.91 -11.27 11.06
C PRO A 322 -22.05 -12.48 10.12
N ILE A 323 -21.97 -13.70 10.66
CA ILE A 323 -21.91 -14.95 9.87
C ILE A 323 -22.85 -16.06 10.36
N GLU A 324 -23.94 -15.73 11.06
CA GLU A 324 -24.84 -16.77 11.62
C GLU A 324 -25.40 -17.74 10.55
N SER A 325 -25.76 -17.24 9.36
CA SER A 325 -26.19 -18.10 8.24
C SER A 325 -25.08 -19.03 7.76
N VAL A 326 -23.84 -18.53 7.67
CA VAL A 326 -22.67 -19.34 7.31
C VAL A 326 -22.44 -20.45 8.33
N LEU A 327 -22.59 -20.15 9.63
CA LEU A 327 -22.43 -21.13 10.70
C LEU A 327 -23.50 -22.23 10.66
N ALA A 328 -24.71 -21.92 10.18
CA ALA A 328 -25.78 -22.90 10.00
C ALA A 328 -25.49 -23.85 8.81
N ASP A 329 -24.94 -23.32 7.72
CA ASP A 329 -24.77 -24.06 6.47
C ASP A 329 -23.41 -24.78 6.36
N ALA A 330 -22.37 -24.30 7.04
CA ALA A 330 -21.04 -24.88 6.99
C ALA A 330 -20.83 -25.96 8.04
N HIS A 331 -20.11 -27.03 7.70
CA HIS A 331 -19.64 -28.03 8.67
C HIS A 331 -18.31 -27.61 9.30
N ALA A 332 -17.49 -26.83 8.58
CA ALA A 332 -16.34 -26.13 9.15
C ALA A 332 -16.23 -24.71 8.60
N VAL A 333 -15.73 -23.79 9.43
CA VAL A 333 -15.44 -22.40 9.05
C VAL A 333 -14.02 -22.07 9.49
N LEU A 334 -13.14 -21.87 8.52
CA LEU A 334 -11.75 -21.46 8.71
C LEU A 334 -11.59 -20.01 8.26
N VAL A 335 -11.22 -19.12 9.18
CA VAL A 335 -10.91 -17.73 8.88
C VAL A 335 -9.42 -17.63 8.60
N VAL A 336 -9.07 -17.13 7.42
CA VAL A 336 -7.67 -16.98 6.98
C VAL A 336 -7.23 -15.53 6.88
N TRP A 337 -8.11 -14.61 7.29
CA TRP A 337 -7.91 -13.17 7.22
C TRP A 337 -7.59 -12.70 5.80
N LEU A 338 -6.52 -11.91 5.63
CA LEU A 338 -5.90 -11.59 4.35
C LEU A 338 -4.51 -12.27 4.33
N PRO A 339 -4.41 -13.54 3.90
CA PRO A 339 -3.19 -14.35 4.10
C PRO A 339 -2.00 -13.94 3.21
N GLY A 340 -2.12 -12.93 2.35
CA GLY A 340 -1.02 -12.50 1.49
C GLY A 340 -0.69 -13.52 0.40
N THR A 341 0.57 -13.62 -0.02
CA THR A 341 0.96 -14.39 -1.22
C THR A 341 1.06 -15.90 -1.03
N GLU A 342 1.08 -16.39 0.21
CA GLU A 342 1.46 -17.77 0.52
C GLU A 342 0.24 -18.64 0.87
N GLY A 343 -0.65 -18.86 -0.11
CA GLY A 343 -1.84 -19.71 0.04
C GLY A 343 -1.53 -21.15 0.49
N ASP A 344 -0.29 -21.61 0.28
CA ASP A 344 0.24 -22.88 0.81
C ASP A 344 0.03 -23.01 2.34
N GLY A 345 0.06 -21.91 3.09
CA GLY A 345 -0.17 -21.93 4.53
C GLY A 345 -1.64 -22.20 4.88
N VAL A 346 -2.58 -21.77 4.03
CA VAL A 346 -4.00 -22.11 4.17
C VAL A 346 -4.19 -23.61 3.92
N ALA A 347 -3.59 -24.14 2.85
CA ALA A 347 -3.68 -25.55 2.51
C ALA A 347 -3.04 -26.45 3.59
N ASP A 348 -1.96 -26.02 4.23
CA ASP A 348 -1.37 -26.75 5.37
C ASP A 348 -2.38 -26.98 6.49
N VAL A 349 -3.21 -25.98 6.80
CA VAL A 349 -4.26 -26.05 7.83
C VAL A 349 -5.52 -26.76 7.31
N LEU A 350 -5.80 -26.74 6.01
CA LEU A 350 -6.94 -27.50 5.48
C LEU A 350 -6.68 -29.01 5.48
N PHE A 351 -5.46 -29.44 5.16
CA PHE A 351 -5.10 -30.86 5.06
C PHE A 351 -4.45 -31.43 6.34
N GLY A 352 -4.35 -30.63 7.40
CA GLY A 352 -3.77 -31.07 8.69
C GLY A 352 -2.26 -31.29 8.65
N ASN A 353 -1.54 -30.74 7.68
CA ASN A 353 -0.08 -30.67 7.71
C ASN A 353 0.40 -29.74 8.84
N ALA A 354 -0.46 -28.80 9.24
CA ALA A 354 -0.33 -28.05 10.48
C ALA A 354 -1.69 -27.93 11.17
N LYS A 355 -1.67 -27.99 12.50
CA LYS A 355 -2.88 -27.75 13.30
C LYS A 355 -3.18 -26.26 13.35
N PRO A 356 -4.45 -25.84 13.29
CA PRO A 356 -4.81 -24.45 13.54
C PRO A 356 -4.49 -24.10 14.99
N THR A 357 -3.74 -23.01 15.15
CA THR A 357 -3.32 -22.47 16.45
C THR A 357 -3.80 -21.03 16.67
N GLY A 358 -4.24 -20.36 15.61
CA GLY A 358 -4.72 -18.98 15.66
C GLY A 358 -5.90 -18.83 16.61
N LYS A 359 -5.88 -17.71 17.35
CA LYS A 359 -6.97 -17.27 18.23
C LYS A 359 -7.45 -15.90 17.77
N LEU A 360 -8.73 -15.64 17.93
CA LEU A 360 -9.34 -14.37 17.58
C LEU A 360 -8.70 -13.22 18.36
N SER A 361 -8.10 -12.27 17.65
CA SER A 361 -7.62 -11.00 18.21
C SER A 361 -8.72 -9.94 18.33
N HIS A 362 -9.92 -10.23 17.81
CA HIS A 362 -11.10 -9.37 17.86
C HIS A 362 -12.33 -10.22 18.20
N SER A 363 -13.24 -9.68 18.99
CA SER A 363 -14.53 -10.32 19.27
C SER A 363 -15.34 -10.46 17.98
N TRP A 364 -15.99 -11.61 17.80
CA TRP A 364 -16.80 -11.85 16.61
C TRP A 364 -18.26 -11.50 16.87
N PRO A 365 -18.87 -10.55 16.14
CA PRO A 365 -20.24 -10.12 16.40
C PRO A 365 -21.26 -11.17 15.97
N ARG A 366 -22.42 -11.19 16.64
CA ARG A 366 -23.59 -11.98 16.22
C ARG A 366 -24.32 -11.32 15.05
N SER A 367 -24.40 -9.99 15.06
CA SER A 367 -25.12 -9.18 14.10
C SER A 367 -24.50 -7.78 13.97
N ASN A 368 -24.95 -6.98 13.00
CA ASN A 368 -24.46 -5.61 12.83
C ASN A 368 -24.85 -4.70 14.00
N GLU A 369 -26.00 -4.94 14.63
CA GLU A 369 -26.48 -4.16 15.78
C GLU A 369 -25.58 -4.33 17.02
N GLN A 370 -24.78 -5.39 17.06
CA GLN A 370 -23.84 -5.62 18.15
C GLN A 370 -22.53 -4.82 17.99
N ILE A 371 -22.32 -4.14 16.86
CA ILE A 371 -21.08 -3.42 16.59
C ILE A 371 -21.20 -2.00 17.16
N PRO A 372 -20.25 -1.55 18.01
CA PRO A 372 -19.02 -2.22 18.43
C PRO A 372 -19.22 -3.22 19.58
N VAL A 373 -18.46 -4.32 19.56
CA VAL A 373 -18.36 -5.29 20.67
C VAL A 373 -16.90 -5.63 20.94
N ASN A 374 -16.40 -5.23 22.10
CA ASN A 374 -14.99 -5.33 22.47
C ASN A 374 -14.80 -6.14 23.75
N HIS A 375 -13.66 -6.83 23.81
CA HIS A 375 -13.26 -7.50 25.04
C HIS A 375 -13.06 -6.47 26.15
N GLY A 376 -13.72 -6.66 27.29
CA GLY A 376 -13.71 -5.72 28.41
C GLY A 376 -14.95 -4.82 28.49
N ASP A 377 -15.85 -4.85 27.49
CA ASP A 377 -17.13 -4.14 27.59
C ASP A 377 -17.99 -4.69 28.74
N ALA A 378 -18.73 -3.81 29.42
CA ALA A 378 -19.59 -4.22 30.53
C ALA A 378 -20.67 -5.24 30.12
N SER A 379 -21.18 -5.13 28.87
CA SER A 379 -22.13 -6.06 28.27
C SER A 379 -21.47 -6.83 27.13
N TYR A 380 -20.64 -7.81 27.48
CA TYR A 380 -19.87 -8.61 26.52
C TYR A 380 -20.53 -9.95 26.19
N ALA A 381 -21.19 -10.05 25.03
CA ALA A 381 -21.89 -11.26 24.59
C ALA A 381 -21.67 -11.61 23.09
N PRO A 382 -20.43 -11.66 22.59
CA PRO A 382 -20.15 -11.92 21.18
C PRO A 382 -20.59 -13.33 20.73
N ARG A 383 -20.59 -13.57 19.43
CA ARG A 383 -20.77 -14.92 18.86
C ARG A 383 -19.58 -15.81 19.21
N PHE A 384 -18.38 -15.27 19.00
CA PHE A 384 -17.12 -15.88 19.43
C PHE A 384 -16.33 -14.85 20.23
N PRO A 385 -15.93 -15.15 21.47
CA PRO A 385 -15.16 -14.21 22.28
C PRO A 385 -13.75 -14.00 21.74
N TYR A 386 -13.12 -12.90 22.16
CA TYR A 386 -11.68 -12.70 22.03
C TYR A 386 -10.92 -13.92 22.58
N GLY A 387 -9.87 -14.34 21.88
CA GLY A 387 -9.11 -15.54 22.22
C GLY A 387 -9.77 -16.86 21.80
N TYR A 388 -10.95 -16.85 21.17
CA TYR A 388 -11.58 -18.06 20.66
C TYR A 388 -10.83 -18.62 19.44
N GLY A 389 -10.83 -19.93 19.28
CA GLY A 389 -10.27 -20.64 18.14
C GLY A 389 -10.14 -22.11 18.44
N LEU A 390 -10.75 -22.96 17.62
CA LEU A 390 -10.73 -24.41 17.77
C LEU A 390 -9.41 -25.00 17.26
N THR A 391 -9.19 -26.26 17.61
CA THR A 391 -8.14 -27.12 17.05
C THR A 391 -8.75 -28.50 16.71
N TYR A 392 -7.99 -29.38 16.04
CA TYR A 392 -8.40 -30.76 15.75
C TYR A 392 -7.24 -31.75 15.84
#